data_AF-A0A7W6LHF6-F1
#
_entry.id   AF-A0A7W6LHF6-F1
#
_cell.length_a   1.000
_cell.length_b   1.000
_cell.length_c   1.000
_cell.angle_alpha   90.00
_cell.angle_beta   90.00
_cell.angle_gamma   90.00
#
_symmetry.space_group_name_H-M   'P 1'
#
loop_
_entity.id
_entity.type
_entity.pdbx_description
1 polymer ?
#
loop_
_entity_poly.entity_id
_entity_poly.type
_entity_poly.pdbx_seq_one_letter_code
_entity_poly.pdbx_strand_id
1 'polypeptide(L)'
;MSERDLQRIEVLSKVIGSRMTMVSAAHVLGLSERQVRRLLQRMRTGGAASIRHKAIGQTSNNRLGNVLAYIKEQQDKPKVKSNSEKNGYVKRARGPGRRKEFMSDPAVIARREKALLRQRAAE
;
A
#
# COMPACT_ATOMS: atom_id res chain seq x y z
N MET A 1 -29.19 -13.78 0.21
CA MET A 1 -29.81 -12.87 1.21
C MET A 1 -30.09 -13.71 2.44
N SER A 2 -29.79 -13.24 3.64
CA SER A 2 -30.10 -14.03 4.84
C SER A 2 -31.56 -13.85 5.25
N GLU A 3 -32.06 -14.77 6.06
CA GLU A 3 -33.38 -14.70 6.69
C GLU A 3 -33.58 -13.38 7.45
N ARG A 4 -32.55 -12.90 8.15
CA ARG A 4 -32.57 -11.61 8.84
C ARG A 4 -32.77 -10.42 7.88
N ASP A 5 -32.20 -10.48 6.68
CA ASP A 5 -32.40 -9.43 5.67
C ASP A 5 -33.83 -9.44 5.13
N LEU A 6 -34.41 -10.63 4.93
CA LEU A 6 -35.80 -10.80 4.50
C LEU A 6 -36.78 -10.29 5.57
N GLN A 7 -36.58 -10.70 6.83
CA GLN A 7 -37.38 -10.24 7.97
C GLN A 7 -37.35 -8.72 8.12
N ARG A 8 -36.18 -8.10 7.97
CA ARG A 8 -36.06 -6.63 7.97
C ARG A 8 -36.86 -5.99 6.84
N ILE A 9 -36.76 -6.51 5.62
CA ILE A 9 -37.50 -5.96 4.48
C ILE A 9 -39.01 -6.06 4.70
N GLU A 10 -39.51 -7.20 5.15
CA GLU A 10 -40.93 -7.40 5.43
C GLU A 10 -41.45 -6.41 6.48
N VAL A 11 -40.75 -6.33 7.61
CA VAL A 11 -41.12 -5.43 8.72
C VAL A 11 -41.06 -3.97 8.26
N LEU A 12 -39.99 -3.54 7.59
CA LEU A 12 -39.85 -2.17 7.12
C LEU A 12 -40.91 -1.83 6.06
N SER A 13 -41.32 -2.79 5.23
CA SER A 13 -42.37 -2.59 4.23
C SER A 13 -43.74 -2.34 4.87
N LYS A 14 -44.04 -3.05 5.97
CA LYS A 14 -45.25 -2.80 6.80
C LYS A 14 -45.23 -1.40 7.43
N VAL A 15 -44.06 -0.91 7.85
CA VAL A 15 -43.92 0.47 8.38
C VAL A 15 -44.13 1.52 7.29
N ILE A 16 -43.56 1.33 6.10
CA ILE A 16 -43.78 2.24 4.97
C ILE A 16 -45.25 2.29 4.55
N GLY A 17 -45.92 1.13 4.56
CA GLY A 17 -47.36 1.04 4.28
C GLY A 17 -48.26 1.54 5.40
N SER A 18 -47.71 2.16 6.45
CA SER A 18 -48.44 2.65 7.63
C SER A 18 -49.25 1.59 8.38
N ARG A 19 -48.94 0.30 8.18
CA ARG A 19 -49.60 -0.84 8.87
C ARG A 19 -48.93 -1.20 10.20
N MET A 20 -47.79 -0.58 10.49
CA MET A 20 -47.00 -0.85 11.68
C MET A 20 -46.23 0.39 12.10
N THR A 21 -46.15 0.65 13.41
CA THR A 21 -45.39 1.77 13.94
C THR A 21 -43.89 1.46 13.99
N MET A 22 -43.05 2.49 14.01
CA MET A 22 -41.60 2.32 14.17
C MET A 22 -41.23 1.66 15.50
N VAL A 23 -42.01 1.92 16.56
CA VAL A 23 -41.81 1.34 17.90
C VAL A 23 -42.06 -0.18 17.85
N SER A 24 -43.18 -0.61 17.27
CA SER A 24 -43.48 -2.04 17.11
C SER A 24 -42.43 -2.74 16.24
N ALA A 25 -42.00 -2.10 15.14
CA ALA A 25 -40.92 -2.61 14.30
C ALA A 25 -39.59 -2.77 15.05
N ALA A 26 -39.25 -1.83 15.93
CA ALA A 26 -38.06 -1.88 16.77
C ALA A 26 -38.09 -3.10 17.70
N HIS A 27 -39.24 -3.36 18.32
CA HIS A 27 -39.44 -4.53 19.19
C HIS A 27 -39.31 -5.85 18.40
N VAL A 28 -39.99 -5.97 17.25
CA VAL A 28 -39.95 -7.17 16.41
C VAL A 28 -38.54 -7.48 15.89
N LEU A 29 -37.77 -6.45 15.52
CA LEU A 29 -36.43 -6.62 14.99
C LEU A 29 -35.34 -6.71 16.07
N GLY A 30 -35.67 -6.47 17.34
CA GLY A 30 -34.68 -6.33 18.41
C GLY A 30 -33.67 -5.21 18.13
N LEU A 31 -34.12 -4.10 17.53
CA LEU A 31 -33.30 -2.95 17.15
C LEU A 31 -33.79 -1.70 17.87
N SER A 32 -32.92 -0.70 18.01
CA SER A 32 -33.37 0.62 18.44
C SER A 32 -34.18 1.32 17.36
N GLU A 33 -35.12 2.19 17.75
CA GLU A 33 -35.88 3.00 16.79
C GLU A 33 -35.00 3.82 15.85
N ARG A 34 -33.83 4.28 16.32
CA ARG A 34 -32.84 4.98 15.48
C ARG A 34 -32.29 4.08 14.37
N GLN A 35 -32.01 2.81 14.67
CA GLN A 35 -31.58 1.85 13.66
C GLN A 35 -32.70 1.56 12.66
N VAL A 36 -33.95 1.41 13.12
CA VAL A 36 -35.11 1.25 12.25
C VAL A 36 -35.26 2.46 11.32
N ARG A 37 -35.18 3.69 11.84
CA ARG A 37 -35.20 4.93 11.04
C ARG A 37 -34.10 4.95 9.97
N ARG A 38 -32.87 4.55 10.31
CA ARG A 38 -31.77 4.46 9.35
C ARG A 38 -32.03 3.42 8.26
N LEU A 39 -32.59 2.27 8.60
CA LEU A 39 -32.95 1.24 7.64
C LEU A 39 -34.09 1.70 6.72
N LEU A 40 -35.10 2.40 7.26
CA LEU A 40 -36.17 3.00 6.48
C LEU A 40 -35.63 4.01 5.45
N GLN A 41 -34.74 4.91 5.88
CA GLN A 41 -34.15 5.88 4.96
C GLN A 41 -33.30 5.21 3.88
N ARG A 42 -32.55 4.16 4.24
CA ARG A 42 -31.81 3.36 3.27
C ARG A 42 -32.74 2.67 2.25
N MET A 43 -33.84 2.10 2.72
CA MET A 43 -34.81 1.42 1.86
C MET A 43 -35.56 2.40 0.95
N ARG A 44 -35.81 3.63 1.41
CA ARG A 44 -36.40 4.70 0.59
C ARG A 44 -35.49 5.14 -0.54
N THR A 45 -34.17 5.19 -0.32
CA THR A 45 -33.22 5.63 -1.34
C THR A 45 -32.77 4.51 -2.27
N GLY A 46 -32.58 3.29 -1.77
CA GLY A 46 -32.01 2.16 -2.52
C GLY A 46 -32.93 0.95 -2.67
N GLY A 47 -34.21 1.07 -2.32
CA GLY A 47 -35.18 -0.03 -2.37
C GLY A 47 -34.87 -1.17 -1.41
N ALA A 48 -35.62 -2.28 -1.53
CA ALA A 48 -35.46 -3.47 -0.69
C ALA A 48 -34.06 -4.10 -0.79
N ALA A 49 -33.43 -4.04 -1.98
CA ALA A 49 -32.09 -4.58 -2.20
C ALA A 49 -31.02 -3.93 -1.32
N SER A 50 -31.22 -2.67 -0.90
CA SER A 50 -30.29 -1.92 -0.04
C SER A 50 -30.18 -2.45 1.40
N ILE A 51 -31.15 -3.25 1.84
CA ILE A 51 -31.17 -3.86 3.18
C ILE A 51 -30.27 -5.09 3.25
N ARG A 52 -29.95 -5.69 2.10
CA ARG A 52 -29.04 -6.83 2.00
C ARG A 52 -27.72 -6.53 2.68
N HIS A 53 -27.19 -7.51 3.40
CA HIS A 53 -25.88 -7.41 4.00
C HIS A 53 -24.80 -7.15 2.92
N LYS A 54 -24.08 -6.03 3.06
CA LYS A 54 -23.12 -5.54 2.04
C LYS A 54 -21.91 -6.45 1.84
N ALA A 55 -21.57 -7.28 2.83
CA ALA A 55 -20.45 -8.21 2.70
C ALA A 55 -20.84 -9.54 2.03
N ILE A 56 -22.11 -9.75 1.64
CA ILE A 56 -22.50 -10.94 0.86
C ILE A 56 -21.78 -10.89 -0.49
N GLY A 57 -20.97 -11.91 -0.77
CA GLY A 57 -20.19 -12.03 -2.01
C GLY A 57 -18.83 -11.32 -1.98
N GLN A 58 -18.49 -10.62 -0.88
CA GLN A 58 -17.16 -10.06 -0.70
C GLN A 58 -16.20 -11.15 -0.20
N THR A 59 -14.98 -11.17 -0.75
CA THR A 59 -13.94 -12.05 -0.22
C THR A 59 -13.58 -11.61 1.20
N SER A 60 -13.31 -12.58 2.09
CA SER A 60 -12.90 -12.24 3.46
C SER A 60 -11.65 -11.36 3.43
N ASN A 61 -11.56 -10.33 4.27
CA ASN A 61 -10.38 -9.46 4.37
C ASN A 61 -9.06 -10.25 4.53
N ASN A 62 -9.11 -11.45 5.15
CA ASN A 62 -7.96 -12.34 5.33
C ASN A 62 -7.41 -12.96 4.03
N ARG A 63 -8.16 -12.95 2.92
CA ARG A 63 -7.69 -13.45 1.60
C ARG A 63 -6.85 -12.42 0.85
N LEU A 64 -6.90 -11.15 1.25
CA LEU A 64 -6.00 -10.13 0.72
C LEU A 64 -4.54 -10.48 1.02
N GLY A 65 -4.26 -11.12 2.17
CA GLY A 65 -2.92 -11.57 2.52
C GLY A 65 -2.29 -12.49 1.46
N ASN A 66 -3.03 -13.50 0.99
CA ASN A 66 -2.52 -14.44 -0.01
C ASN A 66 -2.32 -13.79 -1.39
N VAL A 67 -3.23 -12.89 -1.78
CA VAL A 67 -3.10 -12.14 -3.05
C VAL A 67 -1.92 -11.18 -2.99
N LEU A 68 -1.72 -10.49 -1.86
CA LEU A 68 -0.58 -9.60 -1.65
C LEU A 68 0.75 -10.36 -1.55
N ALA A 69 0.76 -11.54 -0.94
CA ALA A 69 1.92 -12.43 -0.91
C ALA A 69 2.33 -12.86 -2.33
N TYR A 70 1.36 -13.30 -3.14
CA TYR A 70 1.59 -13.62 -4.56
C TYR A 70 2.12 -12.42 -5.35
N ILE A 71 1.52 -11.24 -5.17
CA ILE A 71 1.99 -10.01 -5.85
C ILE A 71 3.43 -9.68 -5.44
N LYS A 72 3.78 -9.83 -4.16
CA LYS A 72 5.14 -9.57 -3.66
C LYS A 72 6.16 -10.56 -4.21
N GLU A 73 5.81 -11.84 -4.27
CA GLU A 73 6.62 -12.90 -4.89
C GLU A 73 6.89 -12.61 -6.38
N GLN A 74 5.91 -12.05 -7.11
CA GLN A 74 6.09 -11.59 -8.50
C GLN A 74 6.97 -10.33 -8.63
N GLN A 75 7.09 -9.53 -7.58
CA GLN A 75 7.90 -8.30 -7.56
C GLN A 75 9.35 -8.58 -7.12
N ASP A 76 9.59 -9.62 -6.32
CA ASP A 76 10.91 -10.12 -5.92
C ASP A 76 11.62 -10.86 -7.08
N LYS A 77 11.50 -10.34 -8.30
CA LYS A 77 12.37 -10.73 -9.41
C LYS A 77 13.80 -10.34 -9.05
N PRO A 78 14.81 -11.18 -9.33
CA PRO A 78 16.19 -10.83 -9.07
C PRO A 78 16.48 -9.50 -9.77
N LYS A 79 16.97 -8.52 -9.02
CA LYS A 79 17.25 -7.18 -9.53
C LYS A 79 18.25 -7.30 -10.67
N VAL A 80 17.75 -7.21 -11.91
CA VAL A 80 18.58 -7.30 -13.11
C VAL A 80 19.52 -6.11 -13.08
N LYS A 81 20.82 -6.38 -12.95
CA LYS A 81 21.86 -5.34 -13.01
C LYS A 81 21.62 -4.52 -14.27
N SER A 82 21.52 -3.20 -14.13
CA SER A 82 21.47 -2.29 -15.27
C SER A 82 22.74 -2.42 -16.11
N ASN A 83 22.71 -2.05 -17.39
CA ASN A 83 23.89 -2.18 -18.26
C ASN A 83 25.09 -1.38 -17.71
N SER A 84 24.86 -0.28 -16.98
CA SER A 84 25.91 0.45 -16.27
C SER A 84 26.51 -0.35 -15.11
N GLU A 85 25.69 -1.06 -14.32
CA GLU A 85 26.15 -1.96 -13.26
C GLU A 85 26.86 -3.21 -13.81
N LYS A 86 26.47 -3.69 -15.00
CA LYS A 86 27.15 -4.78 -15.71
C LYS A 86 28.50 -4.35 -16.29
N ASN A 87 28.56 -3.15 -16.86
CA ASN A 87 29.75 -2.61 -17.53
C ASN A 87 30.76 -1.96 -16.56
N GLY A 88 30.57 -2.10 -15.24
CA GLY A 88 31.50 -1.59 -14.23
C GLY A 88 31.50 -0.06 -14.09
N TYR A 89 30.38 0.61 -14.39
CA TYR A 89 30.27 2.06 -14.25
C TYR A 89 30.43 2.48 -12.77
N VAL A 90 31.57 3.11 -12.45
CA VAL A 90 31.79 3.75 -11.16
C VAL A 90 31.21 5.17 -11.22
N LYS A 91 30.18 5.44 -10.40
CA LYS A 91 29.66 6.80 -10.23
C LYS A 91 30.77 7.71 -9.74
N ARG A 92 31.25 8.59 -10.61
CA ARG A 92 32.08 9.72 -10.20
C ARG A 92 31.22 10.60 -9.30
N ALA A 93 31.69 10.88 -8.09
CA ALA A 93 31.01 11.79 -7.19
C ALA A 93 30.76 13.13 -7.91
N ARG A 94 29.52 13.62 -7.89
CA ARG A 94 29.24 15.01 -8.30
C ARG A 94 29.68 15.91 -7.15
N GLY A 95 30.65 16.79 -7.41
CA GLY A 95 31.11 17.81 -6.47
C GLY A 95 32.62 17.75 -6.24
N PRO A 96 33.28 18.90 -6.02
CA PRO A 96 34.73 19.01 -6.11
C PRO A 96 35.36 18.23 -4.97
N GLY A 97 35.95 17.08 -5.31
CA GLY A 97 36.84 16.39 -4.40
C GLY A 97 37.89 17.39 -3.93
N ARG A 98 37.98 17.58 -2.61
CA ARG A 98 39.08 18.26 -1.93
C ARG A 98 40.35 17.77 -2.60
N ARG A 99 41.04 18.65 -3.35
CA ARG A 99 42.29 18.32 -4.06
C ARG A 99 43.15 17.56 -3.06
N LYS A 100 43.50 16.30 -3.35
CA LYS A 100 44.58 15.65 -2.59
C LYS A 100 45.76 16.62 -2.68
N GLU A 101 46.26 17.05 -1.54
CA GLU A 101 47.32 18.05 -1.48
C GLU A 101 48.46 17.59 -2.39
N PHE A 102 48.97 18.48 -3.24
CA PHE A 102 49.93 18.15 -4.30
C PHE A 102 51.13 17.31 -3.79
N MET A 103 51.53 17.48 -2.54
CA MET A 103 52.61 16.73 -1.89
C MET A 103 52.23 15.30 -1.44
N SER A 104 50.94 14.98 -1.36
CA SER A 104 50.38 13.67 -1.00
C SER A 104 49.82 12.90 -2.21
N ASP A 105 49.98 13.44 -3.43
CA ASP A 105 49.60 12.74 -4.66
C ASP A 105 50.64 11.64 -4.97
N PRO A 106 50.23 10.36 -5.07
CA PRO A 106 51.16 9.26 -5.37
C PRO A 106 51.98 9.46 -6.65
N ALA A 107 51.45 10.18 -7.66
CA ALA A 107 52.21 10.50 -8.86
C ALA A 107 53.33 11.52 -8.62
N VAL A 108 53.12 12.47 -7.71
CA VAL A 108 54.10 13.49 -7.33
C VAL A 108 55.20 12.89 -6.45
N ILE A 109 54.84 11.99 -5.52
CA ILE A 109 55.79 11.23 -4.70
C ILE A 109 56.74 10.42 -5.59
N ALA A 110 56.20 9.62 -6.52
CA ALA A 110 57.00 8.81 -7.43
C ALA A 110 57.95 9.65 -8.31
N ARG A 111 57.50 10.83 -8.76
CA ARG A 111 58.33 11.73 -9.57
C ARG A 111 59.48 12.32 -8.76
N ARG A 112 59.25 12.65 -7.48
CA ARG A 112 60.28 13.14 -6.54
C ARG A 112 61.31 12.05 -6.22
N GLU A 113 60.87 10.83 -5.93
CA GLU A 113 61.76 9.68 -5.68
C GLU A 113 62.66 9.41 -6.89
N LYS A 114 62.08 9.44 -8.10
CA LYS A 114 62.85 9.27 -9.35
C LYS A 114 63.89 10.39 -9.56
N ALA A 115 63.57 11.63 -9.20
CA ALA A 115 64.51 12.74 -9.29
C ALA A 115 65.69 12.59 -8.31
N LEU A 116 65.41 12.15 -7.07
CA LEU A 116 66.43 11.87 -6.05
C LEU A 116 67.35 10.71 -6.47
N LEU A 117 66.79 9.65 -7.07
CA LEU A 117 67.58 8.55 -7.63
C LEU A 117 68.51 9.02 -8.74
N ARG A 118 68.06 9.95 -9.59
CA ARG A 118 68.87 10.52 -10.66
C ARG A 118 70.01 11.40 -10.15
N GLN A 119 69.80 12.10 -9.03
CA GLN A 119 70.85 12.90 -8.38
C GLN A 119 71.92 12.03 -7.74
N ARG A 120 71.53 10.96 -7.04
CA ARG A 120 72.47 9.98 -6.46
C ARG A 120 73.29 9.20 -7.49
N ALA A 121 72.77 9.05 -8.71
CA ALA A 121 73.48 8.40 -9.80
C ALA A 121 74.44 9.34 -10.55
N ALA A 122 74.47 10.63 -10.20
CA ALA A 122 75.30 11.65 -10.81
C ALA A 122 76.44 12.17 -9.89
N GLU A 123 76.49 11.68 -8.64
CA GLU A 123 77.69 11.69 -7.76
C GLU A 123 78.50 10.41 -7.99
#